data_AF-E9IVS2-F1
#
_entry.id   AF-E9IVS2-F1
#
_cell.length_a   1.000
_cell.length_b   1.000
_cell.length_c   1.000
_cell.angle_alpha   90.00
_cell.angle_beta   90.00
_cell.angle_gamma   90.00
#
_symmetry.space_group_name_H-M   'P 1'
#
loop_
_entity.id
_entity.type
_entity.pdbx_description
1 polymer ?
#
loop_
_entity_poly.entity_id
_entity_poly.type
_entity_poly.pdbx_seq_one_letter_code
_entity_poly.pdbx_strand_id
1 'polypeptide(L)'
;ARRQKKCKSLNHLIWKIAPKKLSRSSKIVELAANIAACQFNEGTYALLVFLHDIGVSLGPSAHEYHRKQDDERVKRADQQAAITTKEERIRRRQAQKDALDIAISAGTLEYGSGIDDSIYKMADF
;
A
#
# COMPACT_ATOMS: atom_id res chain seq x y z
N ALA A 1 9.15 2.39 8.02
CA ALA A 1 7.74 2.74 7.76
C ALA A 1 6.77 1.55 7.58
N ARG A 2 7.16 0.41 6.95
CA ARG A 2 6.24 -0.74 6.69
C ARG A 2 5.51 -1.28 7.93
N ARG A 3 6.19 -1.40 9.07
CA ARG A 3 5.62 -1.95 10.33
C ARG A 3 4.49 -1.09 10.89
N GLN A 4 4.62 0.24 10.82
CA GLN A 4 3.60 1.17 11.32
C GLN A 4 2.29 1.10 10.51
N LYS A 5 2.35 0.94 9.18
CA LYS A 5 1.13 0.79 8.36
C LYS A 5 0.38 -0.51 8.67
N LYS A 6 1.11 -1.62 8.87
CA LYS A 6 0.53 -2.92 9.26
C LYS A 6 -0.16 -2.88 10.64
N CYS A 7 0.48 -2.27 11.64
CA CYS A 7 -0.14 -2.13 12.96
C CYS A 7 -1.37 -1.21 12.92
N LYS A 8 -1.34 -0.15 12.10
CA LYS A 8 -2.50 0.74 11.90
C LYS A 8 -3.69 -0.02 11.26
N SER A 9 -3.44 -0.87 10.27
CA SER A 9 -4.52 -1.67 9.65
C SER A 9 -5.08 -2.75 10.59
N LEU A 10 -4.24 -3.39 11.40
CA LEU A 10 -4.71 -4.38 12.37
C LEU A 10 -5.57 -3.72 13.46
N ASN A 11 -5.10 -2.62 14.04
CA ASN A 11 -5.84 -1.92 15.09
C ASN A 11 -7.19 -1.40 14.57
N HIS A 12 -7.24 -0.97 13.31
CA HIS A 12 -8.49 -0.62 12.64
C HIS A 12 -9.46 -1.82 12.55
N LEU A 13 -8.98 -3.01 12.20
CA LEU A 13 -9.81 -4.22 12.16
C LEU A 13 -10.38 -4.59 13.54
N ILE A 14 -9.58 -4.50 14.60
CA ILE A 14 -10.02 -4.78 15.97
C ILE A 14 -11.20 -3.88 16.35
N TRP A 15 -11.10 -2.57 16.14
CA TRP A 15 -12.17 -1.65 16.48
C TRP A 15 -13.38 -1.70 15.54
N LYS A 16 -13.20 -2.25 14.32
CA LYS A 16 -14.31 -2.52 13.40
C LYS A 16 -15.17 -3.68 13.93
N ILE A 17 -14.56 -4.70 14.53
CA ILE A 17 -15.24 -5.87 15.09
C ILE A 17 -15.81 -5.58 16.48
N ALA A 18 -15.02 -4.94 17.35
CA ALA A 18 -15.39 -4.61 18.72
C ALA A 18 -15.31 -3.10 18.96
N PRO A 19 -16.33 -2.32 18.55
CA PRO A 19 -16.31 -0.86 18.67
C PRO A 19 -16.05 -0.43 20.11
N LYS A 20 -15.14 0.53 20.31
CA LYS A 20 -14.69 1.02 21.63
C LYS A 20 -15.82 1.39 22.60
N LYS A 21 -16.97 1.81 22.08
CA LYS A 21 -18.14 2.23 22.87
C LYS A 21 -19.01 1.05 23.35
N LEU A 22 -18.90 -0.10 22.68
CA LEU A 22 -19.74 -1.29 22.91
C LEU A 22 -18.95 -2.43 23.58
N SER A 23 -17.63 -2.49 23.40
CA SER A 23 -16.78 -3.50 24.01
C SER A 23 -16.53 -3.22 25.49
N ARG A 24 -17.45 -3.68 26.34
CA ARG A 24 -17.36 -3.57 27.81
C ARG A 24 -16.51 -4.65 28.48
N SER A 25 -16.20 -5.74 27.77
CA SER A 25 -15.46 -6.89 28.31
C SER A 25 -14.13 -7.09 27.60
N SER A 26 -13.06 -7.31 28.36
CA SER A 26 -11.73 -7.65 27.82
C SER A 26 -11.77 -8.87 26.91
N LYS A 27 -12.61 -9.86 27.25
CA LYS A 27 -12.81 -11.09 26.45
C LYS A 27 -13.33 -10.79 25.03
N ILE A 28 -14.19 -9.79 24.87
CA ILE A 28 -14.72 -9.39 23.55
C ILE A 28 -13.60 -8.76 22.71
N VAL A 29 -12.76 -7.93 23.33
CA VAL A 29 -11.64 -7.28 22.65
C VAL A 29 -10.57 -8.30 22.28
N GLU A 30 -10.29 -9.26 23.15
CA GLU A 30 -9.35 -10.36 22.89
C GLU A 30 -9.84 -11.25 21.73
N LEU A 31 -11.12 -11.62 21.72
CA LEU A 31 -11.71 -12.37 20.62
C LEU A 31 -11.63 -11.58 19.31
N ALA A 32 -11.98 -10.29 19.33
CA ALA A 32 -11.87 -9.41 18.18
C ALA A 32 -10.42 -9.26 17.69
N ALA A 33 -9.44 -9.25 18.59
CA ALA A 33 -8.03 -9.23 18.25
C ALA A 33 -7.59 -10.51 17.52
N ASN A 34 -8.03 -11.68 18.00
CA ASN A 34 -7.74 -12.95 17.34
C ASN A 34 -8.37 -13.03 15.95
N ILE A 35 -9.65 -12.67 15.81
CA ILE A 35 -10.33 -12.64 14.51
C ILE A 35 -9.66 -11.63 13.56
N ALA A 36 -9.33 -10.44 14.06
CA ALA A 36 -8.64 -9.42 13.26
C ALA A 36 -7.25 -9.88 12.80
N ALA A 37 -6.52 -10.63 13.63
CA ALA A 37 -5.23 -11.19 13.27
C ALA A 37 -5.36 -12.24 12.15
N CYS A 38 -6.31 -13.17 12.27
CA CYS A 38 -6.60 -14.15 11.23
C CYS A 38 -7.00 -13.46 9.93
N GLN A 39 -7.89 -12.48 10.00
CA GLN A 39 -8.36 -11.75 8.82
C GLN A 39 -7.29 -10.87 8.17
N PHE A 40 -6.33 -10.38 8.95
CA PHE A 40 -5.18 -9.64 8.42
C PHE A 40 -4.21 -10.55 7.64
N ASN A 41 -4.03 -11.80 8.09
CA ASN A 41 -3.09 -12.74 7.50
C ASN A 41 -3.69 -13.51 6.32
N GLU A 42 -4.88 -14.08 6.53
CA GLU A 42 -5.50 -15.02 5.59
C GLU A 42 -6.64 -14.38 4.80
N GLY A 43 -7.24 -13.31 5.33
CA GLY A 43 -8.36 -12.64 4.71
C GLY A 43 -9.71 -12.99 5.29
N THR A 44 -10.76 -12.64 4.54
CA THR A 44 -12.16 -12.80 4.96
C THR A 44 -12.58 -14.26 5.00
N TYR A 45 -11.83 -15.13 4.32
CA TYR A 45 -11.99 -16.58 4.45
C TYR A 45 -11.86 -17.08 5.91
N ALA A 46 -10.90 -16.55 6.68
CA ALA A 46 -10.71 -16.97 8.07
C ALA A 46 -11.92 -16.68 8.96
N LEU A 47 -12.68 -15.62 8.64
CA LEU A 47 -13.94 -15.33 9.33
C LEU A 47 -15.02 -16.37 9.02
N LEU A 48 -15.06 -16.90 7.79
CA LEU A 48 -16.00 -17.98 7.44
C LEU A 48 -15.67 -19.25 8.20
N VAL A 49 -14.40 -19.66 8.26
CA VAL A 49 -13.97 -20.84 9.03
C VAL A 49 -14.37 -20.67 10.49
N PHE A 50 -14.08 -19.52 11.08
CA PHE A 50 -14.47 -19.22 12.46
C PHE A 50 -15.99 -19.31 12.68
N LEU A 51 -16.80 -18.72 11.79
CA LEU A 51 -18.26 -18.75 11.91
C LEU A 51 -18.81 -20.18 11.78
N HIS A 52 -18.25 -20.97 10.87
CA HIS A 52 -18.59 -22.38 10.71
C HIS A 52 -18.28 -23.17 12.00
N ASP A 53 -17.10 -22.96 12.60
CA ASP A 53 -16.65 -23.68 13.78
C ASP A 53 -17.50 -23.40 15.03
N ILE A 54 -18.08 -22.20 15.13
CA ILE A 54 -19.03 -21.85 16.21
C ILE A 54 -20.48 -22.27 15.89
N GLY A 55 -20.70 -23.02 14.81
CA GLY A 55 -22.00 -23.57 14.43
C GLY A 55 -22.92 -22.60 13.69
N VAL A 56 -22.41 -21.50 13.14
CA VAL A 56 -23.20 -20.61 12.27
C VAL A 56 -23.29 -21.21 10.87
N SER A 57 -24.52 -21.36 10.37
CA SER A 57 -24.74 -21.85 9.01
C SER A 57 -24.32 -20.81 7.96
N LEU A 58 -23.52 -21.24 7.00
CA LEU A 58 -23.02 -20.40 5.92
C LEU A 58 -23.74 -20.75 4.62
N GLY A 59 -24.38 -19.76 4.02
CA GLY A 59 -25.02 -19.89 2.71
C GLY A 59 -24.09 -19.53 1.55
N PRO A 60 -24.50 -19.80 0.31
CA PRO A 60 -23.75 -19.42 -0.89
C PRO A 60 -23.38 -17.93 -0.94
N SER A 61 -24.24 -17.05 -0.44
CA SER A 61 -23.98 -15.61 -0.36
C SER A 61 -22.78 -15.26 0.52
N ALA A 62 -22.53 -16.02 1.60
CA ALA A 62 -21.35 -15.82 2.45
C ALA A 62 -20.07 -16.20 1.68
N HIS A 63 -20.14 -17.27 0.87
CA HIS A 63 -19.05 -17.68 0.00
C HIS A 63 -18.77 -16.68 -1.13
N GLU A 64 -19.80 -16.05 -1.69
CA GLU A 64 -19.59 -14.98 -2.68
C GLU A 64 -19.03 -13.71 -2.04
N TYR A 65 -19.54 -13.37 -0.86
CA TYR A 65 -19.11 -12.18 -0.12
C TYR A 65 -17.62 -12.22 0.21
N HIS A 66 -17.10 -13.30 0.80
CA HIS A 66 -15.68 -13.35 1.17
C HIS A 66 -14.76 -13.32 -0.07
N ARG A 67 -15.14 -14.00 -1.17
CA ARG A 67 -14.41 -13.95 -2.44
C ARG A 67 -14.28 -12.52 -2.94
N LYS A 68 -15.41 -11.80 -3.02
CA LYS A 68 -15.43 -10.41 -3.47
C LYS A 68 -14.58 -9.51 -2.55
N GLN A 69 -14.73 -9.65 -1.23
CA GLN A 69 -13.96 -8.85 -0.27
C GLN A 69 -12.45 -9.09 -0.37
N ASP A 70 -12.03 -10.34 -0.56
CA ASP A 70 -10.63 -10.69 -0.67
C ASP A 70 -10.03 -10.25 -2.01
N ASP A 71 -10.77 -10.37 -3.11
CA ASP A 71 -10.37 -9.80 -4.40
C ASP A 71 -10.19 -8.28 -4.33
N GLU A 72 -11.12 -7.57 -3.69
CA GLU A 72 -11.01 -6.12 -3.45
C GLU A 72 -9.81 -5.78 -2.57
N ARG A 73 -9.49 -6.64 -1.58
CA ARG A 73 -8.31 -6.47 -0.71
C ARG A 73 -7.02 -6.58 -1.52
N VAL A 74 -6.90 -7.59 -2.37
CA VAL A 74 -5.73 -7.80 -3.24
C VAL A 74 -5.59 -6.62 -4.21
N LYS A 75 -6.67 -6.24 -4.91
CA LYS A 75 -6.67 -5.09 -5.83
C LYS A 75 -6.21 -3.80 -5.15
N ARG A 76 -6.69 -3.50 -3.94
CA ARG A 76 -6.24 -2.33 -3.17
C ARG A 76 -4.76 -2.42 -2.78
N ALA A 77 -4.27 -3.60 -2.42
CA ALA A 77 -2.87 -3.81 -2.09
C ALA A 77 -1.97 -3.56 -3.32
N ASP A 78 -2.37 -4.07 -4.49
CA ASP A 78 -1.64 -3.89 -5.75
C ASP A 78 -1.62 -2.41 -6.18
N GLN A 79 -2.77 -1.73 -6.09
CA GLN A 79 -2.87 -0.29 -6.35
C GLN A 79 -1.95 0.51 -5.42
N GLN A 80 -1.95 0.20 -4.13
CA GLN A 80 -1.09 0.90 -3.17
C GLN A 80 0.39 0.60 -3.42
N ALA A 81 0.74 -0.62 -3.81
CA ALA A 81 2.11 -0.99 -4.19
C ALA A 81 2.56 -0.23 -5.45
N ALA A 82 1.70 -0.10 -6.45
CA ALA A 82 1.97 0.65 -7.67
C ALA A 82 2.17 2.15 -7.38
N ILE A 83 1.30 2.76 -6.55
CA ILE A 83 1.43 4.16 -6.12
C ILE A 83 2.76 4.36 -5.38
N THR A 84 3.06 3.52 -4.39
CA THR A 84 4.29 3.61 -3.61
C THR A 84 5.52 3.51 -4.52
N THR A 85 5.48 2.63 -5.52
CA THR A 85 6.57 2.47 -6.50
C THR A 85 6.70 3.72 -7.39
N LYS A 86 5.59 4.32 -7.82
CA LYS A 86 5.59 5.57 -8.59
C LYS A 86 6.17 6.72 -7.77
N GLU A 87 5.71 6.90 -6.53
CA GLU A 87 6.21 7.90 -5.58
C GLU A 87 7.71 7.74 -5.34
N GLU A 88 8.18 6.50 -5.16
CA GLU A 88 9.60 6.20 -4.98
C GLU A 88 10.43 6.58 -6.21
N ARG A 89 9.94 6.29 -7.42
CA ARG A 89 10.60 6.69 -8.68
C ARG A 89 10.66 8.21 -8.83
N ILE A 90 9.59 8.92 -8.49
CA ILE A 90 9.55 10.39 -8.52
C ILE A 90 10.58 10.95 -7.53
N ARG A 91 10.62 10.44 -6.29
CA ARG A 91 11.58 10.87 -5.27
C ARG A 91 13.03 10.69 -5.72
N ARG A 92 13.35 9.57 -6.37
CA ARG A 92 14.70 9.32 -6.92
C ARG A 92 15.09 10.33 -8.00
N ARG A 93 14.16 10.63 -8.94
CA ARG A 93 14.41 11.63 -9.99
C ARG A 93 14.60 13.02 -9.41
N GLN A 94 13.81 13.39 -8.41
CA GLN A 94 13.94 14.69 -7.75
C GLN A 94 15.30 14.80 -7.05
N ALA A 95 15.71 13.79 -6.29
CA ALA A 95 17.02 13.78 -5.64
C ALA A 95 18.19 13.89 -6.63
N GLN A 96 18.08 13.28 -7.83
CA GLN A 96 19.08 13.43 -8.89
C GLN A 96 19.14 14.84 -9.45
N LYS A 97 17.97 15.48 -9.65
CA LYS A 97 17.89 16.88 -10.09
C LYS A 97 18.45 17.83 -9.04
N ASP A 98 18.06 17.67 -7.78
CA ASP A 98 18.54 18.50 -6.69
C ASP A 98 20.08 18.38 -6.55
N ALA A 99 20.62 17.17 -6.67
CA ALA A 99 22.07 16.95 -6.67
C ALA A 99 22.78 17.59 -7.86
N LEU A 100 22.15 17.56 -9.04
CA LEU A 100 22.66 18.21 -10.24
C LEU A 100 22.66 19.74 -10.08
N ASP A 101 21.57 20.32 -9.60
CA ASP A 101 21.43 21.77 -9.37
C ASP A 101 22.44 22.27 -8.33
N ILE A 102 22.72 21.46 -7.29
CA ILE A 102 23.77 21.75 -6.30
C ILE A 102 25.16 21.71 -6.96
N ALA A 103 25.46 20.73 -7.81
CA ALA A 103 26.74 20.62 -8.50
C ALA A 103 26.97 21.77 -9.51
N ILE A 104 25.91 22.20 -10.20
CA ILE A 104 25.94 23.38 -11.09
C ILE A 104 26.17 24.65 -10.25
N SER A 105 25.43 24.82 -9.16
CA SER A 105 25.55 26.00 -8.28
C SER A 105 26.91 26.08 -7.59
N ALA A 106 27.52 24.95 -7.27
CA ALA A 106 28.85 24.86 -6.68
C ALA A 106 30.00 25.06 -7.69
N GLY A 107 29.68 25.26 -8.98
CA GLY A 107 30.67 25.40 -10.05
C GLY A 107 31.44 24.12 -10.36
N THR A 108 31.06 22.97 -9.78
CA THR A 108 31.66 21.66 -10.07
C THR A 108 31.13 21.05 -11.38
N LEU A 109 30.01 21.56 -11.90
CA LEU A 109 29.47 21.19 -13.20
C LEU A 109 29.11 22.45 -13.99
N GLU A 110 29.93 22.81 -14.97
CA GLU A 110 29.64 23.90 -15.89
C GLU A 110 28.63 23.38 -16.93
N TYR A 111 27.42 23.96 -16.99
CA TYR A 111 26.45 23.66 -18.04
C TYR A 111 27.02 24.18 -19.36
N GLY A 112 27.74 23.30 -20.08
CA GLY A 112 28.30 23.59 -21.39
C GLY A 112 27.21 24.12 -22.31
N SER A 113 27.38 25.38 -22.73
CA SER A 113 26.51 26.11 -23.64
C SER A 113 26.05 25.24 -24.82
N GLY A 114 24.79 25.38 -25.20
CA GLY A 114 24.11 24.54 -26.17
C GLY A 114 24.91 24.35 -27.46
N ILE A 115 25.10 23.09 -27.85
CA ILE A 115 25.44 22.77 -29.22
C ILE A 115 24.20 23.12 -30.04
N ASP A 116 24.23 24.28 -30.66
CA ASP A 116 23.33 24.70 -31.71
C ASP A 116 23.36 23.63 -32.82
N ASP A 117 22.20 23.09 -33.18
CA ASP A 117 22.00 22.05 -34.20
C ASP A 117 22.25 22.58 -35.64
N SER A 118 22.85 23.77 -35.77
CA SER A 118 23.10 24.47 -37.03
C SER A 118 24.36 24.03 -37.78
N ILE A 119 25.15 23.07 -37.25
CA ILE A 119 26.40 22.63 -37.88
C ILE A 119 26.19 21.63 -39.04
N TYR A 120 24.98 21.11 -39.29
CA TYR A 120 24.70 20.27 -40.48
C TYR A 120 24.20 21.07 -41.69
N LYS A 121 24.90 22.15 -42.07
CA LYS A 121 24.79 22.73 -43.42
C LYS A 121 26.13 23.28 -43.88
N MET A 122 27.06 22.39 -44.23
CA MET A 122 28.09 22.59 -45.27
C MET A 122 29.12 21.46 -45.17
N ALA A 123 28.86 20.36 -45.85
CA ALA A 123 29.86 19.49 -46.47
C ALA A 123 29.14 18.28 -47.05
N ASP A 124 28.49 18.45 -48.20
CA ASP A 124 28.42 17.39 -49.21
C ASP A 124 28.58 18.10 -50.56
N PHE A 125 29.71 17.79 -51.19
CA PHE A 125 30.15 18.21 -52.52
C PHE A 125 29.63 17.21 -53.55
#